data_AF-A0A563W5K3-F1
#
_entry.id   AF-A0A563W5K3-F1
#
_cell.length_a   1.000
_cell.length_b   1.000
_cell.length_c   1.000
_cell.angle_alpha   90.00
_cell.angle_beta   90.00
_cell.angle_gamma   90.00
#
_symmetry.space_group_name_H-M   'P 1'
#
loop_
_entity.id
_entity.type
_entity.pdbx_description
1 polymer ?
#
loop_
_entity_poly.entity_id
_entity_poly.type
_entity_poly.pdbx_seq_one_letter_code
_entity_poly.pdbx_strand_id
1 'polypeptide(L)' 'MTETTNSTVTPEDLAEVITEFEKYRDRLVNETVGTAKKAKISQKMVMTQLQPQLDQIDVKLEALRAQYNTLVNG' A
#
# COMPACT_ATOMS: atom_id res chain seq x y z
N MET A 1 -2.76 -9.80 -30.92
CA MET A 1 -2.51 -8.35 -30.74
C MET A 1 -1.72 -8.20 -29.45
N THR A 2 -0.41 -8.00 -29.55
CA THR A 2 0.44 -7.68 -28.39
C THR A 2 0.79 -6.21 -28.51
N GLU A 3 -0.06 -5.37 -27.95
CA GLU A 3 0.23 -3.95 -27.83
C GLU A 3 1.14 -3.80 -26.61
N THR A 4 2.45 -3.94 -26.84
CA THR A 4 3.47 -3.57 -25.87
C THR A 4 3.49 -2.05 -25.81
N THR A 5 2.58 -1.47 -25.03
CA THR A 5 2.64 -0.04 -24.72
C THR A 5 3.89 0.18 -23.90
N ASN A 6 4.93 0.69 -24.56
CA ASN A 6 6.17 1.16 -23.99
C ASN A 6 5.90 2.48 -23.25
N SER A 7 4.97 2.44 -22.29
CA SER A 7 4.57 3.58 -21.48
C SER A 7 5.67 3.82 -20.46
N THR A 8 6.47 4.86 -20.68
CA THR A 8 7.41 5.36 -19.69
C THR A 8 6.63 5.68 -18.42
N VAL A 9 6.96 5.02 -17.31
CA VAL A 9 6.31 5.29 -16.01
C VAL A 9 6.56 6.75 -15.64
N THR A 10 5.50 7.52 -15.46
CA THR A 10 5.58 8.93 -15.09
C THR A 10 5.57 9.12 -13.57
N PRO A 11 6.08 10.25 -13.04
CA PRO A 11 5.88 10.61 -11.64
C PRO A 11 4.41 10.58 -11.22
N GLU A 12 3.51 11.05 -12.09
CA GLU A 12 2.06 11.08 -11.85
C GLU A 12 1.50 9.67 -11.64
N ASP A 13 1.89 8.70 -12.49
CA ASP A 13 1.48 7.30 -12.35
C ASP A 13 1.93 6.72 -10.99
N LEU A 14 3.18 6.99 -10.59
CA LEU A 14 3.68 6.52 -9.29
C LEU A 14 2.99 7.20 -8.12
N ALA A 15 2.68 8.50 -8.22
CA ALA A 15 1.97 9.23 -7.17
C ALA A 15 0.55 8.69 -6.95
N GLU A 16 -0.15 8.36 -8.04
CA GLU A 16 -1.47 7.71 -7.97
C GLU A 16 -1.38 6.35 -7.29
N VAL A 17 -0.46 5.49 -7.74
CA VAL A 17 -0.26 4.15 -7.16
C VAL A 17 0.14 4.22 -5.68
N ILE A 18 1.05 5.12 -5.30
CA ILE A 18 1.43 5.35 -3.89
C ILE A 18 0.19 5.71 -3.07
N THR A 19 -0.60 6.67 -3.55
CA THR A 19 -1.83 7.13 -2.88
C THR A 19 -2.83 5.99 -2.71
N GLU A 20 -3.00 5.15 -3.73
CA GLU A 20 -3.90 3.99 -3.67
C GLU A 20 -3.43 2.94 -2.66
N PHE A 21 -2.13 2.65 -2.61
CA PHE A 21 -1.54 1.71 -1.65
C PHE A 21 -1.67 2.20 -0.21
N GLU A 22 -1.48 3.50 0.04
CA GLU A 22 -1.70 4.12 1.35
C GLU A 22 -3.16 3.98 1.79
N LYS A 23 -4.11 4.33 0.90
CA LYS A 23 -5.54 4.14 1.16
C LYS A 23 -5.90 2.67 1.39
N TYR A 24 -5.30 1.75 0.64
CA TYR A 24 -5.52 0.32 0.81
C TYR A 24 -5.04 -0.16 2.17
N ARG A 25 -3.84 0.26 2.60
CA ARG A 25 -3.29 -0.04 3.93
C ARG A 25 -4.24 0.43 5.04
N ASP A 26 -4.75 1.65 4.94
CA ASP A 26 -5.65 2.22 5.94
C ASP A 26 -7.00 1.48 5.97
N ARG A 27 -7.59 1.17 4.81
CA ARG A 27 -8.82 0.37 4.74
C ARG A 27 -8.62 -1.01 5.36
N LEU A 28 -7.51 -1.69 5.05
CA LEU A 28 -7.20 -3.01 5.59
C LEU A 28 -7.19 -3.00 7.12
N VAL A 29 -6.51 -2.02 7.73
CA VAL A 29 -6.49 -1.88 9.19
C VAL A 29 -7.89 -1.60 9.74
N ASN A 30 -8.58 -0.61 9.18
CA ASN A 30 -9.88 -0.16 9.68
C ASN A 30 -10.96 -1.24 9.57
N GLU A 31 -11.05 -1.92 8.43
CA GLU A 31 -12.03 -2.98 8.19
C GLU A 31 -11.75 -4.20 9.07
N THR A 32 -10.48 -4.58 9.21
CA THR A 32 -10.08 -5.73 10.03
C THR A 32 -10.34 -5.46 11.51
N VAL A 33 -9.94 -4.29 12.02
CA VAL A 33 -10.22 -3.88 13.41
C VAL A 33 -11.73 -3.76 13.65
N GLY A 34 -12.47 -3.19 12.69
CA GLY A 34 -13.92 -3.08 12.76
C GLY A 34 -14.61 -4.43 12.85
N THR A 35 -14.16 -5.40 12.05
CA THR A 35 -14.67 -6.78 12.06
C THR A 35 -14.30 -7.50 13.36
N ALA A 36 -13.04 -7.39 13.79
CA ALA A 36 -12.57 -7.98 15.03
C ALA A 36 -13.33 -7.46 16.26
N LYS A 37 -13.61 -6.16 16.30
CA LYS A 37 -14.41 -5.53 17.37
C LYS A 37 -15.80 -6.16 17.46
N LYS A 38 -16.48 -6.38 16.33
CA LYS A 38 -17.79 -7.06 16.27
C LYS A 38 -17.68 -8.52 16.77
N ALA A 39 -16.57 -9.19 16.46
CA ALA A 39 -16.27 -10.54 16.93
C ALA A 39 -15.72 -10.61 18.37
N LYS A 40 -15.61 -9.48 19.08
CA LYS A 40 -15.01 -9.37 20.43
C LYS A 40 -13.56 -9.86 20.51
N ILE A 41 -12.83 -9.85 19.39
CA ILE A 41 -11.41 -10.17 19.34
C ILE A 41 -10.62 -8.92 19.74
N SER A 42 -9.58 -9.08 20.56
CA SER A 42 -8.75 -7.95 20.98
C SER A 42 -8.01 -7.33 19.79
N GLN A 43 -7.96 -6.00 19.74
CA GLN A 43 -7.22 -5.27 18.71
C GLN A 43 -5.74 -5.67 18.68
N LYS A 44 -5.11 -5.92 19.85
CA LYS A 44 -3.71 -6.36 19.93
C LYS A 44 -3.46 -7.63 19.12
N MET A 45 -4.30 -8.65 19.30
CA MET A 45 -4.18 -9.92 18.58
C MET A 45 -4.33 -9.73 17.07
N VAL A 46 -5.26 -8.88 16.66
CA VAL A 46 -5.53 -8.58 15.24
C VAL A 46 -4.36 -7.83 14.61
N MET A 47 -3.81 -6.84 15.31
CA MET A 47 -2.62 -6.10 14.83
C MET A 47 -1.41 -7.02 14.70
N THR A 48 -1.18 -7.94 15.65
CA THR A 48 -0.10 -8.95 15.53
C THR A 48 -0.27 -9.82 14.28
N GLN A 49 -1.50 -10.18 13.92
CA GLN A 49 -1.77 -10.96 12.71
C GLN A 49 -1.64 -10.13 11.43
N LEU A 50 -2.02 -8.85 11.47
CA LEU A 50 -1.90 -7.94 10.32
C LEU A 50 -0.47 -7.49 10.05
N GLN A 51 0.38 -7.41 11.08
CA GLN A 51 1.70 -6.80 10.99
C GLN A 51 2.54 -7.29 9.81
N PRO A 52 2.66 -8.60 9.52
CA PRO A 52 3.48 -9.06 8.39
C PRO A 52 2.98 -8.57 7.03
N GLN A 53 1.66 -8.38 6.88
CA GLN A 53 1.09 -7.86 5.65
C GLN A 53 1.29 -6.34 5.55
N LEU A 54 1.15 -5.62 6.67
CA LEU A 54 1.43 -4.19 6.73
C LEU A 54 2.90 -3.90 6.42
N ASP A 55 3.83 -4.69 6.96
CA ASP A 55 5.27 -4.58 6.69
C ASP A 55 5.57 -4.76 5.19
N GLN A 56 4.92 -5.73 4.53
CA GLN A 56 5.07 -5.93 3.09
C GLN A 56 4.54 -4.75 2.26
N ILE A 57 3.45 -4.13 2.70
CA ILE A 57 2.90 -2.92 2.05
C ILE A 57 3.86 -1.75 2.25
N ASP A 58 4.40 -1.60 3.46
CA ASP A 58 5.32 -0.51 3.82
C ASP A 58 6.63 -0.59 3.02
N VAL A 59 7.21 -1.78 2.87
CA VAL A 59 8.40 -2.00 2.02
C VAL A 59 8.12 -1.63 0.56
N LYS A 60 6.94 -1.98 0.03
CA LYS A 60 6.57 -1.62 -1.35
C LYS A 60 6.36 -0.13 -1.51
N LEU A 61 5.70 0.52 -0.55
CA LEU A 61 5.51 1.97 -0.54
C LEU A 61 6.85 2.71 -0.50
N GLU A 62 7.81 2.24 0.28
CA GLU A 62 9.15 2.82 0.33
C GLU A 62 9.86 2.69 -1.02
N ALA A 63 9.81 1.51 -1.65
CA ALA A 63 10.39 1.31 -2.99
C ALA A 63 9.73 2.18 -4.08
N LEU A 64 8.41 2.38 -4.02
CA LEU A 64 7.69 3.26 -4.95
C LEU A 64 8.06 4.74 -4.73
N ARG A 65 8.15 5.18 -3.47
CA ARG A 65 8.57 6.55 -3.13
C ARG A 65 10.01 6.82 -3.56
N ALA A 66 10.91 5.84 -3.40
CA ALA A 66 12.28 5.96 -3.89
C ALA A 66 12.34 6.14 -5.42
N GLN A 67 11.53 5.38 -6.17
CA GLN A 67 11.40 5.53 -7.62
C GLN A 67 10.82 6.90 -8.01
N TYR A 68 9.74 7.33 -7.35
CA TYR A 68 9.14 8.65 -7.56
C TYR A 68 10.16 9.78 -7.34
N ASN A 69 10.89 9.73 -6.22
CA ASN A 69 11.92 10.73 -5.91
C ASN A 69 13.04 10.75 -6.96
N THR A 70 13.38 9.60 -7.53
CA THR A 70 14.37 9.50 -8.61
C THR A 70 13.86 10.14 -9.90
N LEU A 71 12.57 10.01 -10.22
CA LEU A 71 12.00 10.61 -11.43
C LEU A 71 11.76 12.13 -11.29
N VAL A 72 11.48 12.63 -10.08
CA VAL A 72 11.18 14.05 -9.84
C VAL A 72 12.44 14.88 -9.55
N ASN A 73 13.47 14.29 -8.95
CA ASN A 73 14.70 15.01 -8.56
C ASN A 73 15.95 14.58 -9.36
N GLY A 74 15.81 13.62 -10.28
CA GLY A 74 16.89 13.09 -11.12
C GLY A 74 17.13 13.86 -12.40
#